data_AF-G9X2N1-F1
#
_entry.id   AF-G9X2N1-F1
#
_cell.length_a   1.000
_cell.length_b   1.000
_cell.length_c   1.000
_cell.angle_alpha   90.00
_cell.angle_beta   90.00
_cell.angle_gamma   90.00
#
_symmetry.space_group_name_H-M   'P 1'
#
loop_
_entity.id
_entity.type
_entity.pdbx_description
1 polymer ?
#
loop_
_entity_poly.entity_id
_entity_poly.type
_entity_poly.pdbx_seq_one_letter_code
_entity_poly.pdbx_strand_id
1 'polypeptide(L)'
;MAKGKYQEWLKGDNLILLEAWARNGLTDEQIAHNMGISYSTLKDWKIKHSAILATLKKGKEVVDYEVENALLKRALGYKYEEITRERIIDTGQKKRHNNDVELTQYEWNICLAYFEKSCAYCGVSTSDITKDHLDPLNNGGKLTFTNTVPACKSCNSSKKDNQWLFWYQKQKFYDKYRAKKIMDYINFALQMPKSKYVGELVVTKVVEKEVLPDTTAQIFWLKNRKPNDWRDKKDATVSIDKPIIISGADHLED
;
A
#
# COMPACT_ATOMS: atom_id res chain seq x y z
N MET A 1 -49.40 17.25 19.67
CA MET A 1 -48.16 18.06 19.57
C MET A 1 -47.05 17.19 19.02
N ALA A 2 -46.44 17.57 17.90
CA ALA A 2 -45.31 16.83 17.34
C ALA A 2 -44.14 16.90 18.33
N LYS A 3 -43.70 15.74 18.84
CA LYS A 3 -42.49 15.66 19.68
C LYS A 3 -41.31 16.08 18.82
N GLY A 4 -40.51 17.04 19.29
CA GLY A 4 -39.32 17.46 18.57
C GLY A 4 -38.36 16.28 18.41
N LYS A 5 -37.82 16.08 17.20
CA LYS A 5 -36.91 14.97 16.85
C LYS A 5 -35.76 14.77 17.86
N TYR A 6 -35.34 15.82 18.59
CA TYR A 6 -34.31 15.75 19.63
C TYR A 6 -34.62 14.73 20.73
N GLN A 7 -35.90 14.52 21.07
CA GLN A 7 -36.30 13.58 22.12
C GLN A 7 -35.97 12.13 21.77
N GLU A 8 -35.95 11.80 20.48
CA GLU A 8 -35.53 10.49 20.00
C GLU A 8 -34.01 10.34 20.11
N TRP A 9 -33.26 11.39 19.81
CA TRP A 9 -31.79 11.40 19.89
C TRP A 9 -31.24 11.47 21.32
N LEU A 10 -32.09 11.76 22.30
CA LEU A 10 -31.75 11.66 23.73
C LEU A 10 -31.96 10.26 24.31
N LYS A 11 -32.50 9.31 23.53
CA LYS A 11 -32.62 7.90 23.95
C LYS A 11 -31.28 7.19 23.84
N GLY A 12 -31.06 6.19 24.71
CA GLY A 12 -29.80 5.45 24.82
C GLY A 12 -29.23 4.94 23.49
N ASP A 13 -30.06 4.27 22.67
CA ASP A 13 -29.61 3.69 21.39
C ASP A 13 -29.08 4.74 20.40
N ASN A 14 -29.73 5.91 20.35
CA ASN A 14 -29.32 7.00 19.47
C ASN A 14 -28.12 7.77 20.01
N LEU A 15 -27.95 7.86 21.34
CA LEU A 15 -26.71 8.38 21.94
C LEU A 15 -25.53 7.45 21.64
N ILE A 16 -25.72 6.13 21.71
CA ILE A 16 -24.69 5.15 21.32
C ILE A 16 -24.29 5.36 19.84
N LEU A 17 -25.26 5.59 18.96
CA LEU A 17 -25.02 5.85 17.55
C LEU A 17 -24.25 7.17 17.31
N LEU A 18 -24.58 8.24 18.04
CA LEU A 18 -23.84 9.51 18.01
C LEU A 18 -22.41 9.35 18.52
N GLU A 19 -22.20 8.59 19.61
CA GLU A 19 -20.86 8.30 20.13
C GLU A 19 -20.04 7.53 19.10
N ALA A 20 -20.63 6.53 18.44
CA ALA A 20 -19.98 5.73 17.40
C ALA A 20 -19.60 6.55 16.17
N TRP A 21 -20.48 7.45 15.71
CA TRP A 21 -20.17 8.35 14.59
C TRP A 21 -19.04 9.32 14.91
N ALA A 22 -19.06 9.92 16.10
CA ALA A 22 -17.98 10.76 16.58
C ALA A 22 -16.66 9.99 16.68
N ARG A 23 -16.69 8.73 17.17
CA ARG A 23 -15.54 7.83 17.23
C ARG A 23 -14.98 7.44 15.86
N ASN A 24 -15.82 7.43 14.83
CA ASN A 24 -15.39 7.15 13.46
C ASN A 24 -14.91 8.41 12.73
N GLY A 25 -14.81 9.56 13.42
CA GLY A 25 -14.28 10.81 12.87
C GLY A 25 -15.25 11.60 12.00
N LEU A 26 -16.56 11.34 12.08
CA LEU A 26 -17.54 12.11 11.31
C LEU A 26 -17.59 13.56 11.80
N THR A 27 -17.73 14.50 10.86
CA THR A 27 -17.92 15.93 11.18
C THR A 27 -19.33 16.18 11.70
N ASP A 28 -19.50 17.30 12.41
CA ASP A 28 -20.82 17.69 12.93
C ASP A 28 -21.84 17.90 11.77
N GLU A 29 -21.40 18.31 10.58
CA GLU A 29 -22.23 18.42 9.37
C GLU A 29 -22.70 17.04 8.86
N GLN A 30 -21.80 16.05 8.82
CA GLN A 30 -22.13 14.67 8.42
C GLN A 30 -23.07 14.01 9.43
N ILE A 31 -22.84 14.26 10.72
CA ILE A 31 -23.72 13.78 11.80
C ILE A 31 -25.12 14.41 11.67
N ALA A 32 -25.21 15.72 11.45
CA ALA A 32 -26.49 16.40 11.24
C ALA A 32 -27.26 15.83 10.03
N HIS A 33 -26.55 15.55 8.94
CA HIS A 33 -27.10 14.91 7.75
C HIS A 33 -27.67 13.52 8.07
N ASN A 34 -26.91 12.67 8.77
CA ASN A 34 -27.36 11.32 9.17
C ASN A 34 -28.57 11.36 10.12
N MET A 35 -28.68 12.41 10.94
CA MET A 35 -29.82 12.66 11.81
C MET A 35 -31.05 13.20 11.07
N GLY A 36 -30.92 13.56 9.78
CA GLY A 36 -31.99 14.17 8.99
C GLY A 36 -32.38 15.56 9.47
N ILE A 37 -31.40 16.35 9.96
CA ILE A 37 -31.57 17.74 10.42
C ILE A 37 -30.53 18.66 9.78
N SER A 38 -30.74 19.98 9.86
CA SER A 38 -29.73 20.94 9.44
C SER A 38 -28.57 21.01 10.43
N TYR A 39 -27.38 21.39 9.96
CA TYR A 39 -26.23 21.65 10.81
C TYR A 39 -26.53 22.67 11.92
N SER A 40 -27.23 23.76 11.59
CA SER A 40 -27.65 24.77 12.57
C SER A 40 -28.54 24.18 13.67
N THR A 41 -29.43 23.25 13.32
CA THR A 41 -30.28 22.55 14.29
C THR A 41 -29.44 21.70 15.25
N LEU A 42 -28.43 20.98 14.74
CA LEU A 42 -27.53 20.19 15.59
C LEU A 42 -26.70 21.10 16.52
N LYS A 43 -26.21 22.23 16.01
CA LYS A 43 -25.47 23.23 16.80
C LYS A 43 -26.29 23.73 17.98
N ASP A 44 -27.56 24.07 17.74
CA ASP A 44 -28.48 24.49 18.79
C ASP A 44 -28.79 23.37 19.79
N TRP A 45 -28.94 22.13 19.31
CA TRP A 45 -29.20 20.98 20.18
C TRP A 45 -28.03 20.66 21.11
N LYS A 46 -26.79 20.79 20.63
CA LYS A 46 -25.59 20.63 21.47
C LYS A 46 -25.55 21.63 22.63
N ILE A 47 -26.07 22.84 22.43
CA ILE A 47 -26.14 23.88 23.47
C ILE A 47 -27.28 23.60 24.44
N LYS A 48 -28.47 23.28 23.90
CA LYS A 48 -29.71 23.10 24.70
C LYS A 48 -29.80 21.74 25.39
N HIS A 49 -29.06 20.74 24.92
CA HIS A 49 -29.10 19.37 25.43
C HIS A 49 -27.69 18.83 25.66
N SER A 50 -27.19 19.00 26.88
CA SER A 50 -25.82 18.65 27.28
C SER A 50 -25.46 17.18 27.04
N ALA A 51 -26.43 16.26 27.08
CA ALA A 51 -26.22 14.84 26.81
C ALA A 51 -25.68 14.57 25.38
N ILE A 52 -26.20 15.27 24.37
CA ILE A 52 -25.75 15.14 22.98
C ILE A 52 -24.31 15.66 22.85
N LEU A 53 -24.03 16.82 23.45
CA LEU A 53 -22.68 17.39 23.43
C LEU A 53 -21.66 16.51 24.16
N ALA A 54 -22.01 15.99 25.33
CA ALA A 54 -21.13 15.12 26.12
C ALA A 54 -20.82 13.81 25.37
N THR A 55 -21.84 13.21 24.75
CA THR A 55 -21.70 11.99 23.95
C THR A 55 -20.78 12.18 22.75
N LEU A 56 -20.94 13.28 22.01
CA LEU A 56 -20.07 13.61 20.88
C LEU A 56 -18.63 13.91 21.32
N LYS A 57 -18.44 14.60 22.46
CA LYS A 57 -17.10 14.85 23.02
C LYS A 57 -16.41 13.55 23.41
N LYS A 58 -17.11 12.68 24.15
CA LYS A 58 -16.61 11.37 24.56
C LYS A 58 -16.23 10.51 23.36
N GLY A 59 -17.04 10.51 22.30
CA GLY A 59 -16.72 9.76 21.08
C GLY A 59 -15.45 10.25 20.38
N LYS A 60 -15.15 11.56 20.43
CA LYS A 60 -13.97 12.16 19.78
C LYS A 60 -12.65 11.84 20.47
N GLU A 61 -12.65 11.48 21.76
CA GLU A 61 -11.43 11.17 22.52
C GLU A 61 -10.57 10.06 21.87
N VAL A 62 -11.21 9.06 21.28
CA VAL A 62 -10.51 7.95 20.62
C VAL A 62 -9.80 8.43 19.35
N VAL A 63 -10.49 9.24 18.53
CA VAL A 63 -9.92 9.81 17.30
C VAL A 63 -8.81 10.80 17.63
N ASP A 64 -9.01 11.63 18.66
CA ASP A 64 -8.00 12.57 19.13
C ASP A 64 -6.73 11.82 19.57
N TYR A 65 -6.87 10.72 20.31
CA TYR A 65 -5.75 9.85 20.68
C TYR A 65 -5.04 9.22 19.48
N GLU A 66 -5.78 8.77 18.46
CA GLU A 66 -5.20 8.24 17.22
C GLU A 66 -4.39 9.30 16.45
N VAL A 67 -4.93 10.52 16.36
CA VAL A 67 -4.24 11.66 15.76
C VAL A 67 -2.99 12.03 16.56
N GLU A 68 -3.07 12.05 17.90
CA GLU A 68 -1.91 12.27 18.76
C GLU A 68 -0.82 11.23 18.53
N ASN A 69 -1.16 9.94 18.46
CA ASN A 69 -0.19 8.88 18.21
C ASN A 69 0.44 8.98 16.83
N ALA A 70 -0.34 9.30 15.80
CA ALA A 70 0.16 9.51 14.45
C ALA A 70 1.12 10.71 14.39
N LEU A 71 0.77 11.80 15.09
CA LEU A 71 1.59 12.99 15.21
C LEU A 71 2.90 12.70 15.96
N LEU A 72 2.82 11.97 17.07
CA LEU A 72 4.00 11.55 17.85
C LEU A 72 4.92 10.64 17.01
N LYS A 73 4.35 9.65 16.32
CA LYS A 73 5.09 8.76 15.42
C LYS A 73 5.84 9.54 14.34
N ARG A 74 5.23 10.61 13.82
CA ARG A 74 5.86 11.49 12.83
C ARG A 74 6.90 12.44 13.46
N ALA A 75 6.63 12.94 14.66
CA ALA A 75 7.56 13.78 15.42
C ALA A 75 8.85 13.03 15.80
N LEU A 76 8.77 11.74 16.09
CA LEU A 76 9.92 10.90 16.46
C LEU A 76 10.63 10.26 15.25
N GLY A 77 9.98 10.22 14.09
CA GLY A 77 10.42 9.38 12.98
C GLY A 77 10.08 7.90 13.22
N TYR A 78 10.11 7.10 12.16
CA TYR A 78 9.83 5.66 12.24
C TYR A 78 10.40 4.92 11.03
N LYS A 79 10.60 3.61 11.21
CA LYS A 79 10.95 2.69 10.12
C LYS A 79 9.73 1.93 9.64
N TYR A 80 9.66 1.62 8.34
CA TYR A 80 8.62 0.80 7.76
C TYR A 80 9.16 -0.02 6.58
N GLU A 81 8.58 -1.20 6.38
CA GLU A 81 8.86 -2.01 5.20
C GLU A 81 7.98 -1.58 4.04
N GLU A 82 8.60 -1.22 2.93
CA GLU A 82 7.92 -1.01 1.66
C GLU A 82 7.98 -2.31 0.84
N ILE A 83 6.80 -2.86 0.57
CA ILE A 83 6.64 -4.12 -0.18
C ILE A 83 6.22 -3.78 -1.61
N THR A 84 7.09 -4.07 -2.58
CA THR A 84 6.74 -4.03 -4.01
C THR A 84 6.14 -5.36 -4.42
N ARG A 85 4.94 -5.32 -5.02
CA ARG A 85 4.27 -6.50 -5.58
C ARG A 85 4.15 -6.35 -7.09
N GLU A 86 4.62 -7.34 -7.84
CA GLU A 86 4.55 -7.35 -9.31
C GLU A 86 3.67 -8.50 -9.79
N ARG A 87 2.94 -8.25 -10.88
CA ARG A 87 2.10 -9.26 -11.53
C ARG A 87 2.99 -10.15 -12.40
N ILE A 88 2.83 -11.46 -12.32
CA ILE A 88 3.47 -12.36 -13.27
C ILE A 88 2.84 -12.10 -14.65
N ILE A 89 3.58 -11.39 -15.51
CA ILE A 89 3.08 -10.92 -16.80
C ILE A 89 3.13 -12.06 -17.81
N ASP A 90 1.99 -12.31 -18.45
CA ASP A 90 1.86 -13.13 -19.65
C ASP A 90 2.61 -12.46 -20.80
N THR A 91 3.53 -13.19 -21.42
CA THR A 91 4.48 -12.64 -22.41
C THR A 91 3.89 -12.48 -23.81
N GLY A 92 2.57 -12.66 -23.99
CA GLY A 92 1.89 -12.54 -25.27
C GLY A 92 2.11 -13.74 -26.20
N GLN A 93 2.80 -14.78 -25.74
CA GLN A 93 2.98 -16.04 -26.48
C GLN A 93 1.69 -16.88 -26.52
N LYS A 94 0.68 -16.58 -25.69
CA LYS A 94 -0.62 -17.29 -25.67
C LYS A 94 -1.33 -17.37 -27.02
N LYS A 95 -1.25 -16.32 -27.84
CA LYS A 95 -1.89 -16.31 -29.18
C LYS A 95 -1.35 -17.40 -30.11
N ARG A 96 -0.10 -17.84 -29.93
CA ARG A 96 0.53 -18.90 -30.75
C ARG A 96 0.32 -20.31 -30.19
N HIS A 97 -0.04 -20.44 -28.91
CA HIS A 97 -0.10 -21.70 -28.17
C HIS A 97 -1.52 -22.09 -27.74
N ASN A 98 -2.56 -21.57 -28.39
CA ASN A 98 -3.96 -21.94 -28.14
C ASN A 98 -4.37 -21.95 -26.65
N ASN A 99 -3.85 -21.00 -25.86
CA ASN A 99 -4.06 -20.86 -24.40
C ASN A 99 -3.59 -22.03 -23.50
N ASP A 100 -2.77 -22.97 -24.00
CA ASP A 100 -2.19 -24.04 -23.15
C ASP A 100 -1.11 -23.50 -22.18
N VAL A 101 -1.01 -24.15 -21.00
CA VAL A 101 -0.21 -23.78 -19.80
C VAL A 101 1.09 -23.04 -20.12
N GLU A 102 1.24 -21.86 -19.51
CA GLU A 102 2.31 -20.89 -19.81
C GLU A 102 3.54 -21.08 -18.91
N LEU A 103 4.73 -21.13 -19.51
CA LEU A 103 6.00 -20.87 -18.83
C LEU A 103 5.95 -19.50 -18.14
N THR A 104 5.94 -19.47 -16.83
CA THR A 104 5.89 -18.22 -16.04
C THR A 104 7.20 -17.44 -16.17
N GLN A 105 7.15 -16.12 -15.92
CA GLN A 105 8.36 -15.29 -15.88
C GLN A 105 9.36 -15.75 -14.79
N TYR A 106 8.86 -16.31 -13.69
CA TYR A 106 9.69 -16.90 -12.63
C TYR A 106 10.45 -18.14 -13.12
N GLU A 107 9.76 -19.09 -13.73
CA GLU A 107 10.37 -20.28 -14.36
C GLU A 107 11.37 -19.87 -15.45
N TRP A 108 11.04 -18.85 -16.25
CA TRP A 108 11.96 -18.32 -17.24
C TRP A 108 13.22 -17.69 -16.62
N ASN A 109 13.09 -16.95 -15.52
CA ASN A 109 14.24 -16.39 -14.81
C ASN A 109 15.13 -17.48 -14.21
N ILE A 110 14.55 -18.56 -13.68
CA ILE A 110 15.31 -19.74 -13.21
C ILE A 110 16.04 -20.39 -14.37
N CYS A 111 15.37 -20.59 -15.50
CA CYS A 111 15.97 -21.12 -16.72
C CYS A 111 17.18 -20.28 -17.16
N LEU A 112 17.02 -18.96 -17.23
CA LEU A 112 18.11 -18.03 -17.55
C LEU A 112 19.27 -18.14 -16.55
N ALA A 113 18.98 -18.22 -15.25
CA ALA A 113 20.01 -18.35 -14.22
C ALA A 113 20.77 -19.67 -14.35
N TYR A 114 20.08 -20.79 -14.61
CA TYR A 114 20.67 -22.12 -14.77
C TYR A 114 21.69 -22.18 -15.91
N PHE A 115 21.41 -21.46 -17.00
CA PHE A 115 22.30 -21.35 -18.16
C PHE A 115 23.20 -20.11 -18.13
N GLU A 116 23.33 -19.43 -16.99
CA GLU A 116 24.20 -18.25 -16.83
C GLU A 116 23.93 -17.18 -17.90
N LYS A 117 22.64 -16.94 -18.18
CA LYS A 117 22.12 -16.02 -19.21
C LYS A 117 22.73 -16.22 -20.60
N SER A 118 23.12 -17.46 -20.90
CA SER A 118 23.77 -17.82 -22.15
C SER A 118 22.94 -18.83 -22.96
N CYS A 119 23.15 -18.87 -24.27
CA CYS A 119 22.49 -19.84 -25.15
C CYS A 119 22.77 -21.26 -24.67
N ALA A 120 21.73 -22.08 -24.49
CA ALA A 120 21.81 -23.48 -24.06
C ALA A 120 22.55 -24.37 -25.07
N TYR A 121 22.59 -23.99 -26.34
CA TYR A 121 23.29 -24.75 -27.39
C TYR A 121 24.74 -24.31 -27.57
N CYS A 122 24.99 -23.10 -28.06
CA CYS A 122 26.36 -22.66 -28.37
C CYS A 122 27.09 -21.94 -27.23
N GLY A 123 26.42 -21.65 -26.11
CA GLY A 123 27.05 -21.02 -24.95
C GLY A 123 27.29 -19.51 -25.05
N VAL A 124 26.93 -18.87 -26.16
CA VAL A 124 27.10 -17.42 -26.31
C VAL A 124 26.15 -16.65 -25.38
N SER A 125 26.69 -15.67 -24.66
CA SER A 125 25.92 -14.69 -23.91
C SER A 125 25.53 -13.53 -24.82
N THR A 126 24.24 -13.21 -24.91
CA THR A 126 23.73 -12.13 -25.77
C THR A 126 22.59 -11.40 -25.07
N SER A 127 22.41 -10.10 -25.33
CA SER A 127 21.25 -9.34 -24.85
C SER A 127 19.90 -9.90 -25.35
N ASP A 128 19.90 -10.47 -26.55
CA ASP A 128 18.70 -10.91 -27.27
C ASP A 128 18.46 -12.42 -27.14
N ILE A 129 18.52 -12.94 -25.90
CA ILE A 129 18.25 -14.35 -25.65
C ILE A 129 16.76 -14.65 -25.86
N THR A 130 16.46 -15.71 -26.61
CA THR A 130 15.11 -16.12 -26.97
C THR A 130 14.70 -17.39 -26.23
N LYS A 131 13.39 -17.62 -26.09
CA LYS A 131 12.80 -18.88 -25.59
C LYS A 131 12.73 -19.88 -26.75
N ASP A 132 13.50 -20.94 -26.71
CA ASP A 132 13.46 -22.02 -27.69
C ASP A 132 12.80 -23.27 -27.11
N HIS A 133 11.99 -23.94 -27.92
CA HIS A 133 11.30 -25.17 -27.53
C HIS A 133 12.18 -26.37 -27.84
N LEU A 134 12.42 -27.25 -26.87
CA LEU A 134 13.23 -28.45 -27.08
C LEU A 134 12.53 -29.42 -28.06
N ASP A 135 11.28 -29.74 -27.77
CA ASP A 135 10.35 -30.37 -28.70
C ASP A 135 9.54 -29.26 -29.41
N PRO A 136 9.57 -29.21 -30.74
CA PRO A 136 8.87 -28.19 -31.52
C PRO A 136 7.36 -28.19 -31.36
N LEU A 137 6.75 -27.02 -31.58
CA LEU A 137 5.29 -26.85 -31.62
C LEU A 137 4.59 -27.77 -32.61
N ASN A 138 5.14 -27.87 -33.83
CA ASN A 138 4.62 -28.73 -34.89
C ASN A 138 4.63 -30.22 -34.52
N ASN A 139 5.38 -30.59 -33.46
CA ASN A 139 5.45 -31.95 -32.92
C ASN A 139 4.79 -32.07 -31.53
N GLY A 140 3.88 -31.15 -31.18
CA GLY A 140 3.13 -31.16 -29.91
C GLY A 140 3.89 -30.61 -28.70
N GLY A 141 5.08 -30.03 -28.89
CA GLY A 141 5.85 -29.43 -27.81
C GLY A 141 5.21 -28.16 -27.25
N LYS A 142 4.85 -28.18 -25.96
CA LYS A 142 4.19 -27.06 -25.26
C LYS A 142 5.19 -26.05 -24.71
N LEU A 143 4.75 -24.80 -24.52
CA LEU A 143 5.54 -23.75 -23.86
C LEU A 143 5.55 -23.97 -22.34
N THR A 144 6.40 -24.87 -21.88
CA THR A 144 6.47 -25.29 -20.47
C THR A 144 7.90 -25.21 -19.96
N PHE A 145 8.07 -25.14 -18.65
CA PHE A 145 9.37 -25.08 -18.00
C PHE A 145 10.32 -26.21 -18.41
N THR A 146 9.79 -27.42 -18.58
CA THR A 146 10.54 -28.62 -18.97
C THR A 146 10.84 -28.69 -20.47
N ASN A 147 10.19 -27.86 -21.30
CA ASN A 147 10.34 -27.89 -22.76
C ASN A 147 10.93 -26.58 -23.31
N THR A 148 11.41 -25.67 -22.46
CA THR A 148 11.93 -24.37 -22.91
C THR A 148 13.32 -24.10 -22.36
N VAL A 149 14.23 -23.65 -23.23
CA VAL A 149 15.61 -23.29 -22.91
C VAL A 149 15.98 -21.93 -23.53
N PRO A 150 17.00 -21.23 -23.00
CA PRO A 150 17.51 -20.03 -23.65
C PRO A 150 18.28 -20.38 -24.91
N ALA A 151 18.01 -19.67 -26.00
CA ALA A 151 18.77 -19.80 -27.23
C ALA A 151 19.02 -18.43 -27.86
N CYS A 152 20.20 -18.25 -28.46
CA CYS A 152 20.43 -17.08 -29.31
C CYS A 152 19.57 -17.16 -30.58
N LYS A 153 19.30 -16.02 -31.21
CA LYS A 153 18.50 -15.94 -32.45
C LYS A 153 19.02 -16.89 -33.54
N SER A 154 20.34 -17.02 -33.69
CA SER A 154 20.97 -17.89 -34.68
C SER A 154 20.66 -19.38 -34.43
N CYS A 155 20.85 -19.88 -33.20
CA CYS A 155 20.57 -21.27 -32.86
C CYS A 155 19.07 -21.59 -32.97
N ASN A 156 18.21 -20.74 -32.41
CA ASN A 156 16.75 -20.92 -32.46
C ASN A 156 16.26 -20.96 -33.93
N SER A 157 16.68 -19.99 -34.75
CA SER A 157 16.34 -19.93 -36.17
C SER A 157 16.93 -21.07 -37.01
N SER A 158 18.10 -21.61 -36.64
CA SER A 158 18.70 -22.77 -37.31
C SER A 158 17.98 -24.07 -36.94
N LYS A 159 17.57 -24.23 -35.67
CA LYS A 159 16.83 -25.40 -35.19
C LYS A 159 15.44 -25.47 -35.80
N LYS A 160 14.69 -24.37 -35.80
CA LYS A 160 13.28 -24.32 -36.26
C LYS A 160 12.46 -25.45 -35.62
N ASP A 161 11.82 -26.25 -36.46
CA ASP A 161 10.95 -27.36 -36.09
C ASP A 161 11.68 -28.71 -36.00
N ASN A 162 13.01 -28.71 -35.89
CA ASN A 162 13.75 -29.93 -35.60
C ASN A 162 13.74 -30.24 -34.11
N GLN A 163 13.72 -31.54 -33.79
CA GLN A 163 13.97 -32.04 -32.44
C GLN A 163 15.37 -31.60 -31.99
N TRP A 164 15.46 -31.01 -30.79
CA TRP A 164 16.67 -30.28 -30.35
C TRP A 164 17.94 -31.12 -30.36
N LEU A 165 17.90 -32.38 -29.88
CA LEU A 165 19.08 -33.21 -29.72
C LEU A 165 19.58 -33.67 -31.09
N PHE A 166 18.67 -34.11 -31.95
CA PHE A 166 18.99 -34.51 -33.31
C PHE A 166 19.57 -33.36 -34.14
N TRP A 167 19.01 -32.17 -34.00
CA TRP A 167 19.57 -30.98 -34.65
C TRP A 167 20.92 -30.59 -34.05
N TYR A 168 21.05 -30.59 -32.72
CA TYR A 168 22.25 -30.12 -32.03
C TYR A 168 23.46 -31.01 -32.32
N GLN A 169 23.27 -32.33 -32.36
CA GLN A 169 24.31 -33.30 -32.71
C GLN A 169 24.92 -33.10 -34.10
N LYS A 170 24.21 -32.44 -35.02
CA LYS A 170 24.71 -32.12 -36.37
C LYS A 170 25.47 -30.81 -36.46
N GLN A 171 25.51 -30.02 -35.39
CA GLN A 171 26.16 -28.72 -35.39
C GLN A 171 27.67 -28.84 -35.21
N LYS A 172 28.44 -27.98 -35.88
CA LYS A 172 29.90 -27.92 -35.71
C LYS A 172 30.33 -27.58 -34.28
N PHE A 173 29.46 -26.89 -33.54
CA PHE A 173 29.65 -26.49 -32.14
C PHE A 173 28.96 -27.44 -31.14
N TYR A 174 28.62 -28.66 -31.56
CA TYR A 174 28.04 -29.66 -30.66
C TYR A 174 28.99 -29.95 -29.49
N ASP A 175 28.44 -29.96 -28.28
CA ASP A 175 29.13 -30.36 -27.07
C ASP A 175 28.24 -31.30 -26.25
N LYS A 176 28.74 -32.51 -26.01
CA LYS A 176 28.04 -33.54 -25.23
C LYS A 176 27.75 -33.09 -23.79
N TYR A 177 28.60 -32.26 -23.19
CA TYR A 177 28.40 -31.76 -21.82
C TYR A 177 27.30 -30.71 -21.77
N ARG A 178 27.14 -29.93 -22.83
CA ARG A 178 26.03 -28.97 -22.96
C ARG A 178 24.71 -29.68 -23.22
N ALA A 179 24.72 -30.72 -24.06
CA ALA A 179 23.55 -31.59 -24.22
C ALA A 179 23.16 -32.26 -22.88
N LYS A 180 24.15 -32.72 -22.11
CA LYS A 180 23.92 -33.21 -20.74
C LYS A 180 23.36 -32.11 -19.83
N LYS A 181 23.89 -30.88 -19.86
CA LYS A 181 23.38 -29.75 -19.07
C LYS A 181 21.90 -29.44 -19.38
N ILE A 182 21.48 -29.59 -20.65
CA ILE A 182 20.07 -29.47 -21.05
C ILE A 182 19.24 -30.61 -20.44
N MET A 183 19.70 -31.85 -20.51
CA MET A 183 19.00 -32.98 -19.87
C MET A 183 18.90 -32.83 -18.35
N ASP A 184 19.98 -32.39 -17.70
CA ASP A 184 20.03 -32.14 -16.26
C ASP A 184 19.05 -31.01 -15.89
N TYR A 185 18.94 -29.96 -16.73
CA TYR A 185 17.95 -28.89 -16.57
C TYR A 185 16.51 -29.42 -16.67
N ILE A 186 16.20 -30.29 -17.63
CA ILE A 186 14.85 -30.88 -17.76
C ILE A 186 14.50 -31.66 -16.49
N ASN A 187 15.43 -32.48 -16.00
CA ASN A 187 15.24 -33.26 -14.77
C ASN A 187 15.04 -32.35 -13.55
N PHE A 188 15.84 -31.28 -13.45
CA PHE A 188 15.66 -30.25 -12.41
C PHE A 188 14.28 -29.59 -12.49
N ALA A 189 13.84 -29.18 -13.69
CA ALA A 189 12.55 -28.55 -13.91
C ALA A 189 11.37 -29.48 -13.57
N LEU A 190 11.49 -30.78 -13.85
CA LEU A 190 10.48 -31.80 -13.49
C LEU A 190 10.33 -31.97 -11.97
N GLN A 191 11.39 -31.72 -11.21
CA GLN A 191 11.39 -31.85 -9.75
C GLN A 191 10.88 -30.59 -9.04
N MET A 192 10.71 -29.47 -9.76
CA MET A 192 10.25 -28.23 -9.15
C MET A 192 8.76 -28.31 -8.78
N PRO A 193 8.38 -27.79 -7.59
CA PRO A 193 6.97 -27.70 -7.22
C PRO A 193 6.23 -26.80 -8.21
N LYS A 194 5.13 -27.30 -8.77
CA LYS A 194 4.29 -26.52 -9.69
C LYS A 194 3.78 -25.27 -8.95
N SER A 195 4.12 -24.10 -9.46
CA SER A 195 3.62 -22.83 -8.92
C SER A 195 2.09 -22.79 -9.04
N LYS A 196 1.40 -22.62 -7.91
CA LYS A 196 -0.06 -22.46 -7.86
C LYS A 196 -0.52 -21.07 -8.32
N TYR A 197 0.40 -20.15 -8.60
CA TYR A 197 0.17 -18.71 -8.53
C TYR A 197 0.30 -17.98 -9.87
N VAL A 198 -0.04 -18.65 -10.99
CA VAL A 198 -0.07 -17.99 -12.30
C VAL A 198 -1.11 -16.85 -12.27
N GLY A 199 -0.66 -15.60 -12.39
CA GLY A 199 -1.52 -14.41 -12.40
C GLY A 199 -1.66 -13.67 -11.06
N GLU A 200 -1.03 -14.16 -9.99
CA GLU A 200 -1.03 -13.46 -8.69
C GLU A 200 0.06 -12.40 -8.58
N LEU A 201 -0.19 -11.42 -7.70
CA LEU A 201 0.78 -10.41 -7.30
C LEU A 201 1.77 -11.03 -6.32
N VAL A 202 3.02 -11.24 -6.75
CA VAL A 202 4.09 -11.77 -5.88
C VAL A 202 4.93 -10.63 -5.33
N VAL A 203 5.36 -10.77 -4.08
CA VAL A 203 6.28 -9.81 -3.45
C VAL A 203 7.66 -9.98 -4.10
N THR A 204 8.14 -8.96 -4.80
CA THR A 204 9.43 -8.99 -5.51
C THR A 204 10.53 -8.26 -4.77
N LYS A 205 10.17 -7.28 -3.95
CA LYS A 205 11.13 -6.46 -3.21
C LYS A 205 10.54 -6.06 -1.87
N VAL A 206 11.31 -6.27 -0.81
CA VAL A 206 11.04 -5.71 0.53
C VAL A 206 12.20 -4.77 0.83
N VAL A 207 11.90 -3.50 1.07
CA VAL A 207 12.90 -2.46 1.41
C VAL A 207 12.53 -1.86 2.74
N GLU A 208 13.45 -1.89 3.71
CA GLU A 208 13.30 -1.11 4.93
C GLU A 208 13.58 0.36 4.63
N LYS A 209 12.62 1.23 4.90
CA LYS A 209 12.73 2.69 4.76
C LYS A 209 12.63 3.35 6.12
N GLU A 210 13.35 4.45 6.28
CA GLU A 210 13.32 5.28 7.48
C GLU A 210 12.72 6.65 7.16
N VAL A 211 11.74 7.05 7.96
CA VAL A 211 11.16 8.40 7.96
C VAL A 211 11.81 9.17 9.10
N LEU A 212 12.54 10.23 8.76
CA LEU A 212 13.18 11.08 9.74
C LEU A 212 12.16 11.84 10.61
N PRO A 213 12.54 12.24 11.84
CA PRO A 213 11.73 13.08 12.71
C PRO A 213 11.26 14.38 12.00
N ASP A 214 9.96 14.68 12.09
CA ASP A 214 9.36 15.88 11.50
C ASP A 214 9.34 17.05 12.52
N THR A 215 10.09 18.11 12.24
CA THR A 215 10.24 19.27 13.13
C THR A 215 8.94 20.06 13.32
N THR A 216 8.05 20.08 12.34
CA THR A 216 6.75 20.75 12.45
C THR A 216 5.84 19.97 13.40
N ALA A 217 5.80 18.64 13.26
CA ALA A 217 5.08 17.77 14.19
C ALA A 217 5.60 17.91 15.63
N GLN A 218 6.93 18.03 15.81
CA GLN A 218 7.54 18.29 17.12
C GLN A 218 7.11 19.63 17.72
N ILE A 219 7.10 20.72 16.92
CA ILE A 219 6.66 22.04 17.38
C ILE A 219 5.19 22.01 17.80
N PHE A 220 4.31 21.40 16.99
CA PHE A 220 2.90 21.25 17.35
C PHE A 220 2.71 20.41 18.62
N TRP A 221 3.47 19.33 18.76
CA TRP A 221 3.45 18.49 19.95
C TRP A 221 3.82 19.27 21.23
N LEU A 222 4.88 20.07 21.15
CA LEU A 222 5.32 20.92 22.26
C LEU A 222 4.32 22.03 22.60
N LYS A 223 3.69 22.65 21.59
CA LYS A 223 2.61 23.64 21.77
C LYS A 223 1.36 23.05 22.45
N ASN A 224 1.11 21.75 22.30
CA ASN A 224 0.01 21.05 22.98
C ASN A 224 0.36 20.59 24.40
N ARG A 225 1.57 20.05 24.63
CA ARG A 225 1.97 19.46 25.92
C ARG A 225 2.62 20.44 26.90
N LYS A 226 3.26 21.51 26.40
CA LYS A 226 3.88 22.57 27.19
C LYS A 226 3.46 23.95 26.67
N PRO A 227 2.15 24.26 26.70
CA PRO A 227 1.63 25.47 26.08
C PRO A 227 2.22 26.74 26.68
N ASN A 228 2.53 26.75 27.99
CA ASN A 228 3.09 27.92 28.68
C ASN A 228 4.51 28.28 28.20
N ASP A 229 5.27 27.29 27.74
CA ASP A 229 6.66 27.49 27.30
C ASP A 229 6.77 27.68 25.78
N TRP A 230 5.79 27.17 25.01
CA TRP A 230 5.89 27.05 23.54
C TRP A 230 4.79 27.77 22.74
N ARG A 231 3.69 28.24 23.35
CA ARG A 231 2.68 29.05 22.61
C ARG A 231 3.18 30.47 22.41
N ASP A 232 2.88 31.02 21.23
CA ASP A 232 3.38 32.33 20.79
C ASP A 232 2.73 33.52 21.53
N LYS A 233 1.70 33.31 22.36
CA LYS A 233 1.03 34.35 23.17
C LYS A 233 1.07 34.01 24.66
N LYS A 234 1.72 34.88 25.43
CA LYS A 234 1.54 34.98 26.90
C LYS A 234 0.40 35.97 27.13
N ASP A 235 -0.74 35.51 27.61
CA ASP A 235 -1.84 36.41 27.99
C ASP A 235 -1.37 37.31 29.14
N ALA A 236 -1.34 38.63 28.92
CA ALA A 236 -1.08 39.59 29.97
C ALA A 236 -2.30 39.64 30.90
N THR A 237 -2.14 39.18 32.13
CA THR A 237 -3.13 39.36 33.20
C THR A 237 -3.27 40.86 33.51
N VAL A 238 -4.40 41.46 33.17
CA VAL A 238 -4.76 42.80 33.66
C VAL A 238 -5.18 42.66 35.12
N SER A 239 -4.32 43.12 36.03
CA SER A 239 -4.61 43.24 37.46
C SER A 239 -5.60 44.40 37.68
N ILE A 240 -6.85 44.06 38.02
CA ILE A 240 -7.82 45.04 38.52
C ILE A 240 -7.56 45.20 40.02
N ASP A 241 -6.75 46.18 40.38
CA ASP A 241 -6.71 46.70 41.75
C ASP A 241 -6.36 48.19 41.72
N LYS A 242 -7.40 49.03 41.67
CA LYS A 242 -7.43 50.35 42.31
C LYS A 242 -8.89 50.79 42.46
N PRO A 243 -9.36 51.10 43.68
CA PRO A 243 -10.73 51.57 43.88
C PRO A 243 -10.87 53.00 43.33
N ILE A 244 -11.93 53.22 42.55
CA ILE A 244 -12.35 54.55 42.11
C ILE A 244 -12.95 55.26 43.34
N ILE A 245 -12.29 56.30 43.84
CA ILE A 245 -12.89 57.22 44.81
C ILE A 245 -13.76 58.21 44.04
N ILE A 246 -15.07 58.13 44.27
CA ILE A 246 -16.03 59.14 43.86
C ILE A 246 -16.20 60.10 45.04
N SER A 247 -15.66 61.32 44.93
CA SER A 247 -16.07 62.45 45.76
C SER A 247 -16.78 63.45 44.86
N GLY A 248 -18.10 63.52 44.99
CA GLY A 248 -18.92 64.51 44.33
C GLY A 248 -19.03 65.81 45.11
N ALA A 249 -19.48 66.81 44.36
CA ALA A 249 -20.33 67.93 44.75
C ALA A 249 -19.69 69.23 45.31
N ASP A 250 -20.19 70.32 44.70
CA ASP A 250 -20.44 71.67 45.22
C ASP A 250 -19.28 72.67 45.34
N HIS A 251 -19.30 73.74 44.54
CA HIS A 251 -20.09 74.93 44.88
C HIS A 251 -20.05 76.02 43.78
N LEU A 252 -21.20 76.69 43.63
CA LEU A 252 -21.47 77.93 42.90
C LEU A 252 -20.86 79.17 43.58
N GLU A 253 -20.57 80.18 42.74
CA GLU A 253 -20.50 81.65 42.99
C GLU A 253 -19.42 82.13 43.99
N ASP A 254 -18.68 83.23 43.77
CA ASP A 254 -19.06 84.56 43.23
C ASP A 254 -18.27 85.03 41.99
#